data_AF-A0A7C2XZW4-F1
#
_entry.id   AF-A0A7C2XZW4-F1
#
_cell.length_a   1.000
_cell.length_b   1.000
_cell.length_c   1.000
_cell.angle_alpha   90.00
_cell.angle_beta   90.00
_cell.angle_gamma   90.00
#
_symmetry.space_group_name_H-M   'P 1'
#
loop_
_entity.id
_entity.type
_entity.pdbx_description
1 polymer ?
#
loop_
_entity_poly.entity_id
_entity_poly.type
_entity_poly.pdbx_seq_one_letter_code
_entity_poly.pdbx_strand_id
1 'polypeptide(L)'
;MLQPKRNKLLRFALKTLGNQYLLKKPSLLVILYLEKGKYTSFPNGFENRVGDLATQFTCSTILLWEHETRILSGELKEFAPFLPLLHRRRDPRIIKVQKRLLAQLSDPELREDLTAAAILVDIRAFGTKAVLSEFTKKELSMLKDTSFVQDWLTESLQKGKLEGKLEGKLEGKLSVIEIILQQKLGALSPRLRSQLQKLDNKKLDRLTVKLQQITSQKDLQAWLKNGASRHVSR
;
A
#
# COMPACT_ATOMS: atom_id res chain seq x y z
N MET A 1 7.30 15.32 -2.72
CA MET A 1 5.94 15.87 -2.95
C MET A 1 5.06 14.71 -3.42
N LEU A 2 4.28 14.09 -2.54
CA LEU A 2 3.40 12.98 -2.92
C LEU A 2 2.10 13.61 -3.44
N GLN A 3 1.98 13.79 -4.75
CA GLN A 3 0.65 13.97 -5.34
C GLN A 3 -0.03 12.60 -5.44
N PRO A 4 -1.36 12.49 -5.26
CA PRO A 4 -2.08 11.25 -5.54
C PRO A 4 -1.71 10.79 -6.96
N LYS A 5 -1.50 9.48 -7.16
CA LYS A 5 -1.01 8.93 -8.43
C LYS A 5 -1.98 9.32 -9.56
N ARG A 6 -1.69 10.40 -10.31
CA ARG A 6 -2.56 11.01 -11.33
C ARG A 6 -3.06 9.98 -12.35
N ASN A 7 -2.20 9.04 -12.75
CA ASN A 7 -2.55 7.95 -13.66
C ASN A 7 -3.62 6.99 -13.10
N LYS A 8 -3.76 6.85 -11.78
CA LYS A 8 -4.84 6.07 -11.17
C LYS A 8 -6.17 6.84 -11.23
N LEU A 9 -6.16 8.15 -11.00
CA LEU A 9 -7.37 8.97 -11.04
C LEU A 9 -8.01 8.97 -12.43
N LEU A 10 -7.20 9.08 -13.49
CA LEU A 10 -7.69 8.97 -14.87
C LEU A 10 -8.39 7.62 -15.13
N ARG A 11 -7.80 6.52 -14.68
CA ARG A 11 -8.41 5.18 -14.82
C ARG A 11 -9.76 5.10 -14.10
N PHE A 12 -9.86 5.65 -12.89
CA PHE A 12 -11.12 5.65 -12.16
C PHE A 12 -12.18 6.52 -12.84
N ALA A 13 -11.81 7.71 -13.33
CA ALA A 13 -12.74 8.57 -14.07
C ALA A 13 -13.28 7.89 -15.34
N LEU A 14 -12.41 7.25 -16.12
CA LEU A 14 -12.82 6.48 -17.29
C LEU A 14 -13.73 5.30 -16.92
N LYS A 15 -13.47 4.61 -15.81
CA LYS A 15 -14.33 3.54 -15.31
C LYS A 15 -15.70 4.07 -14.89
N THR A 16 -15.76 5.21 -14.21
CA THR A 16 -17.03 5.85 -13.83
C THR A 16 -17.86 6.21 -15.06
N LEU A 17 -17.24 6.85 -16.06
CA LEU A 17 -17.90 7.19 -17.33
C LEU A 17 -18.35 5.94 -18.09
N GLY A 18 -17.49 4.92 -18.17
CA GLY A 18 -17.81 3.64 -18.81
C GLY A 18 -18.98 2.94 -18.13
N ASN A 19 -19.02 2.91 -16.79
CA ASN A 19 -20.14 2.36 -16.03
C ASN A 19 -21.43 3.14 -16.30
N GLN A 20 -21.36 4.47 -16.35
CA GLN A 20 -22.53 5.29 -16.63
C GLN A 20 -23.09 5.04 -18.04
N TYR A 21 -22.20 4.91 -19.02
CA TYR A 21 -22.59 4.60 -20.40
C TYR A 21 -23.15 3.18 -20.56
N LEU A 22 -22.42 2.17 -20.06
CA LEU A 22 -22.75 0.76 -20.25
C LEU A 22 -23.92 0.30 -19.39
N LEU A 23 -23.94 0.71 -18.12
CA LEU A 23 -24.94 0.25 -17.14
C LEU A 23 -26.16 1.18 -17.07
N LYS A 24 -26.12 2.33 -17.77
CA LYS A 24 -27.15 3.38 -17.73
C LYS A 24 -27.53 3.81 -16.30
N LYS A 25 -26.57 3.75 -15.37
CA LYS A 25 -26.74 4.16 -13.97
C LYS A 25 -25.92 5.41 -13.67
N PRO A 26 -26.50 6.43 -13.00
CA PRO A 26 -25.72 7.59 -12.58
C PRO A 26 -24.60 7.12 -11.64
N SER A 27 -23.36 7.47 -11.99
CA SER A 27 -22.16 7.03 -11.27
C SER A 27 -21.32 8.25 -10.89
N LEU A 28 -20.92 8.33 -9.62
CA LEU A 28 -20.08 9.42 -9.10
C LEU A 28 -18.70 8.90 -8.72
N LEU A 29 -17.66 9.66 -9.06
CA LEU A 29 -16.31 9.43 -8.54
C LEU A 29 -16.10 10.26 -7.27
N VAL A 30 -15.96 9.58 -6.14
CA VAL A 30 -15.63 10.18 -4.84
C VAL A 30 -14.25 9.70 -4.40
N ILE A 31 -13.40 10.63 -3.97
CA ILE A 31 -12.10 10.34 -3.38
C ILE A 31 -12.21 10.58 -1.87
N LEU A 32 -12.13 9.51 -1.08
CA LEU A 32 -12.12 9.60 0.38
C LEU A 32 -10.69 9.51 0.91
N TYR A 33 -10.24 10.56 1.59
CA TYR A 33 -8.96 10.58 2.29
C TYR A 33 -9.16 10.22 3.77
N LEU A 34 -8.62 9.06 4.16
CA LEU A 34 -8.70 8.55 5.53
C LEU A 34 -7.61 9.12 6.45
N GLU A 35 -6.47 9.53 5.89
CA GLU A 35 -5.34 10.06 6.65
C GLU A 35 -4.77 11.30 5.94
N LYS A 36 -4.48 12.36 6.70
CA LYS A 36 -3.87 13.59 6.18
C LYS A 36 -2.47 13.35 5.61
N GLY A 37 -1.73 12.45 6.24
CA GLY A 37 -0.39 12.01 5.79
C GLY A 37 0.58 13.17 5.59
N LYS A 38 1.32 13.14 4.47
CA LYS A 38 2.24 14.22 4.02
C LYS A 38 1.74 14.92 2.75
N TYR A 39 0.47 14.74 2.40
CA TYR A 39 -0.10 15.36 1.21
C TYR A 39 -0.20 16.87 1.39
N THR A 40 0.17 17.63 0.36
CA THR A 40 0.10 19.10 0.35
C THR A 40 -1.11 19.61 -0.41
N SER A 41 -1.78 18.76 -1.19
CA SER A 41 -2.92 19.12 -2.04
C SER A 41 -3.92 17.97 -2.08
N PHE A 42 -5.20 18.31 -2.04
CA PHE A 42 -6.32 17.38 -2.12
C PHE A 42 -7.26 17.84 -3.24
N PRO A 43 -6.94 17.50 -4.50
CA PRO A 43 -7.62 18.12 -5.63
C PRO A 43 -9.03 17.56 -5.82
N ASN A 44 -9.99 18.42 -6.16
CA ASN A 44 -11.38 18.06 -6.51
C ASN A 44 -11.54 17.73 -8.01
N GLY A 45 -10.45 17.30 -8.63
CA GLY A 45 -10.41 17.07 -10.07
C GLY A 45 -8.98 17.02 -10.58
N PHE A 46 -8.84 16.68 -11.85
CA PHE A 46 -7.55 16.74 -12.52
C PHE A 46 -7.77 17.10 -13.98
N GLU A 47 -6.80 17.79 -14.53
CA GLU A 47 -6.73 18.08 -15.95
C GLU A 47 -5.86 17.02 -16.64
N ASN A 48 -6.16 16.70 -17.89
CA ASN A 48 -5.27 15.96 -18.77
C ASN A 48 -5.05 16.80 -20.03
N ARG A 49 -3.80 17.11 -20.37
CA ARG A 49 -3.46 17.89 -21.56
C ARG A 49 -2.75 17.04 -22.60
N VAL A 50 -3.14 17.21 -23.86
CA VAL A 50 -2.50 16.61 -25.02
C VAL A 50 -2.31 17.72 -26.05
N GLY A 51 -1.09 18.23 -26.18
CA GLY A 51 -0.83 19.48 -26.91
C GLY A 51 -1.57 20.65 -26.27
N ASP A 52 -2.29 21.42 -27.09
CA ASP A 52 -3.09 22.56 -26.64
C ASP A 52 -4.47 22.17 -26.10
N LEU A 53 -4.87 20.91 -26.27
CA LEU A 53 -6.16 20.42 -25.82
C LEU A 53 -6.10 19.99 -24.35
N ALA A 54 -7.08 20.44 -23.57
CA ALA A 54 -7.25 20.09 -22.17
C ALA A 54 -8.58 19.39 -21.93
N THR A 55 -8.56 18.25 -21.25
CA THR A 55 -9.74 17.58 -20.71
C THR A 55 -9.74 17.72 -19.20
N GLN A 56 -10.80 18.31 -18.65
CA GLN A 56 -10.96 18.45 -17.21
C GLN A 56 -11.89 17.39 -16.66
N PHE A 57 -11.48 16.73 -15.59
CA PHE A 57 -12.29 15.79 -14.83
C PHE A 57 -12.52 16.36 -13.43
N THR A 58 -13.77 16.45 -13.01
CA THR A 58 -14.16 16.85 -11.65
C THR A 58 -14.51 15.64 -10.83
N CYS A 59 -14.13 15.63 -9.56
CA CYS A 59 -14.49 14.58 -8.61
C CYS A 59 -14.69 15.17 -7.21
N SER A 60 -15.57 14.56 -6.42
CA SER A 60 -15.80 14.99 -5.05
C SER A 60 -14.71 14.42 -4.15
N THR A 61 -13.97 15.29 -3.48
CA THR A 61 -12.98 14.87 -2.48
C THR A 61 -13.55 15.07 -1.09
N ILE A 62 -13.50 14.03 -0.27
CA ILE A 62 -13.91 14.06 1.13
C ILE A 62 -12.66 13.85 1.98
N LEU A 63 -12.40 14.79 2.87
CA LEU A 63 -11.30 14.77 3.82
C LEU A 63 -11.86 14.34 5.17
N LEU A 64 -11.68 13.07 5.55
CA LEU A 64 -12.41 12.52 6.69
C LEU A 64 -12.12 13.26 8.01
N TRP A 65 -10.92 13.84 8.15
CA TRP A 65 -10.54 14.64 9.32
C TRP A 65 -11.34 15.95 9.45
N GLU A 66 -11.93 16.47 8.37
CA GLU A 66 -12.82 17.65 8.44
C GLU A 66 -14.19 17.30 9.03
N HIS A 67 -14.50 16.01 9.17
CA HIS A 67 -15.74 15.51 9.77
C HIS A 67 -15.53 14.96 11.18
N GLU A 68 -14.35 15.10 11.77
CA GLU A 68 -14.06 14.55 13.09
C GLU A 68 -15.09 14.95 14.14
N THR A 69 -15.48 16.23 14.21
CA THR A 69 -16.47 16.71 15.19
C THR A 69 -17.82 16.01 15.03
N ARG A 70 -18.24 15.70 13.79
CA ARG A 70 -19.49 14.98 13.49
C ARG A 70 -19.40 13.49 13.84
N ILE A 71 -18.22 12.89 13.72
CA ILE A 71 -17.98 11.51 14.16
C ILE A 71 -18.03 11.46 15.69
N LEU A 72 -17.34 12.38 16.36
CA LEU A 72 -17.27 12.45 17.82
C LEU A 72 -18.61 12.80 18.48
N SER A 73 -19.46 13.59 17.80
CA SER A 73 -20.83 13.87 18.26
C SER A 73 -21.78 12.68 18.11
N GLY A 74 -21.38 11.64 17.37
CA GLY A 74 -22.20 10.47 17.08
C GLY A 74 -23.11 10.61 15.84
N GLU A 75 -23.10 11.75 15.17
CA GLU A 75 -23.82 11.96 13.91
C GLU A 75 -23.33 11.00 12.81
N LEU A 76 -22.02 10.76 12.78
CA LEU A 76 -21.34 9.89 11.81
C LEU A 76 -20.60 8.74 12.52
N LYS A 77 -21.27 8.09 13.48
CA LYS A 77 -20.70 7.03 14.33
C LYS A 77 -20.21 5.81 13.54
N GLU A 78 -20.72 5.58 12.33
CA GLU A 78 -20.28 4.52 11.41
C GLU A 78 -18.81 4.71 10.98
N PHE A 79 -18.30 5.95 11.02
CA PHE A 79 -16.92 6.28 10.70
C PHE A 79 -15.98 6.27 11.92
N ALA A 80 -16.50 5.95 13.11
CA ALA A 80 -15.68 5.80 14.31
C ALA A 80 -14.44 4.91 14.12
N PRO A 81 -14.48 3.77 13.38
CA PRO A 81 -13.30 2.94 13.16
C PRO A 81 -12.07 3.68 12.61
N PHE A 82 -12.26 4.82 11.95
CA PHE A 82 -11.17 5.58 11.32
C PHE A 82 -10.64 6.75 12.15
N LEU A 83 -11.21 7.05 13.33
CA LEU A 83 -10.73 8.12 14.23
C LEU A 83 -9.20 8.07 14.49
N PRO A 84 -8.56 6.90 14.69
CA PRO A 84 -7.11 6.80 14.89
C PRO A 84 -6.27 7.28 13.71
N LEU A 85 -6.85 7.38 12.51
CA LEU A 85 -6.17 7.77 11.28
C LEU A 85 -6.26 9.28 11.01
N LEU A 86 -7.16 9.99 11.69
CA LEU A 86 -7.38 11.42 11.44
C LEU A 86 -6.22 12.28 11.97
N HIS A 87 -5.52 11.78 12.99
CA HIS A 87 -4.43 12.50 13.66
C HIS A 87 -3.05 11.95 13.37
N ARG A 88 -2.06 12.85 13.24
CA ARG A 88 -0.64 12.46 13.16
C ARG A 88 -0.10 11.90 14.46
N ARG A 89 -0.53 12.46 15.59
CA ARG A 89 -0.22 11.91 16.92
C ARG A 89 -1.40 11.07 17.37
N ARG A 90 -1.15 9.78 17.53
CA ARG A 90 -2.17 8.79 17.85
C ARG A 90 -2.24 8.64 19.36
N ASP A 91 -3.42 8.84 19.93
CA ASP A 91 -3.70 8.61 21.36
C ASP A 91 -4.56 7.35 21.52
N PRO A 92 -4.07 6.29 22.21
CA PRO A 92 -4.83 5.08 22.47
C PRO A 92 -6.17 5.30 23.19
N ARG A 93 -6.36 6.46 23.86
CA ARG A 93 -7.66 6.82 24.46
C ARG A 93 -8.80 6.87 23.45
N ILE A 94 -8.50 7.06 22.16
CA ILE A 94 -9.49 7.05 21.07
C ILE A 94 -10.21 5.70 20.99
N ILE A 95 -9.57 4.58 21.35
CA ILE A 95 -10.20 3.25 21.36
C ILE A 95 -11.48 3.25 22.19
N LYS A 96 -11.44 3.86 23.38
CA LYS A 96 -12.61 3.96 24.27
C LYS A 96 -13.73 4.80 23.65
N VAL A 97 -13.37 5.89 22.97
CA VAL A 97 -14.33 6.76 22.28
C VAL A 97 -15.01 6.00 21.13
N GLN A 98 -14.24 5.25 20.33
CA GLN A 98 -14.76 4.44 19.24
C GLN A 98 -15.74 3.39 19.75
N LYS A 99 -15.37 2.63 20.79
CA LYS A 99 -16.25 1.62 21.38
C LYS A 99 -17.58 2.20 21.85
N ARG A 100 -17.55 3.37 22.51
CA ARG A 100 -18.77 4.06 22.95
C ARG A 100 -19.66 4.45 21.77
N LEU A 101 -19.09 4.95 20.67
CA LEU A 101 -19.84 5.33 19.46
C LEU A 101 -20.44 4.11 18.76
N LEU A 102 -19.66 3.04 18.59
CA LEU A 102 -20.12 1.81 17.95
C LEU A 102 -21.21 1.10 18.75
N ALA A 103 -21.13 1.12 20.09
CA ALA A 103 -22.18 0.56 20.94
C ALA A 103 -23.56 1.21 20.74
N GLN A 104 -23.61 2.43 20.18
CA GLN A 104 -24.85 3.15 19.90
C GLN A 104 -25.44 2.83 18.51
N LEU A 105 -24.79 2.00 17.70
CA LEU A 105 -25.35 1.55 16.41
C LEU A 105 -26.55 0.64 16.67
N SER A 106 -27.68 0.91 16.03
CA SER A 106 -28.91 0.12 16.23
C SER A 106 -28.82 -1.27 15.60
N ASP A 107 -28.19 -1.37 14.43
CA ASP A 107 -28.01 -2.60 13.68
C ASP A 107 -26.87 -3.46 14.29
N PRO A 108 -27.18 -4.67 14.79
CA PRO A 108 -26.18 -5.57 15.37
C PRO A 108 -25.13 -6.06 14.38
N GLU A 109 -25.51 -6.36 13.13
CA GLU A 109 -24.59 -6.92 12.12
C GLU A 109 -23.59 -5.84 11.70
N LEU A 110 -24.09 -4.64 11.39
CA LEU A 110 -23.24 -3.48 11.10
C LEU A 110 -22.34 -3.13 12.30
N ARG A 111 -22.84 -3.25 13.53
CA ARG A 111 -22.05 -3.01 14.74
C ARG A 111 -20.89 -3.99 14.86
N GLU A 112 -21.12 -5.27 14.58
CA GLU A 112 -20.07 -6.30 14.62
C GLU A 112 -19.01 -6.06 13.54
N ASP A 113 -19.43 -5.80 12.31
CA ASP A 113 -18.54 -5.49 11.19
C ASP A 113 -17.67 -4.26 11.46
N LEU A 114 -18.27 -3.18 11.94
CA LEU A 114 -17.55 -1.95 12.26
C LEU A 114 -16.66 -2.10 13.50
N THR A 115 -17.03 -2.97 14.44
CA THR A 115 -16.17 -3.31 15.59
C THR A 115 -14.94 -4.09 15.14
N ALA A 116 -15.11 -5.09 14.26
CA ALA A 116 -13.99 -5.80 13.65
C ALA A 116 -13.07 -4.86 12.86
N ALA A 117 -13.65 -3.94 12.09
CA ALA A 117 -12.89 -2.91 11.37
C ALA A 117 -12.11 -2.00 12.33
N ALA A 118 -12.73 -1.55 13.43
CA ALA A 118 -12.08 -0.73 14.44
C ALA A 118 -10.88 -1.45 15.05
N ILE A 119 -11.03 -2.72 15.45
CA ILE A 119 -9.94 -3.53 16.00
C ILE A 119 -8.75 -3.59 15.03
N LEU A 120 -9.00 -3.83 13.74
CA LEU A 120 -7.95 -3.89 12.72
C LEU A 120 -7.23 -2.55 12.54
N VAL A 121 -7.99 -1.44 12.50
CA VAL A 121 -7.41 -0.09 12.41
C VAL A 121 -6.60 0.21 13.67
N ASP A 122 -7.09 -0.14 14.84
CA ASP A 122 -6.44 0.11 16.13
C ASP A 122 -5.14 -0.68 16.29
N ILE A 123 -5.12 -1.95 15.85
CA ILE A 123 -3.88 -2.76 15.83
C ILE A 123 -2.83 -2.06 14.97
N ARG A 124 -3.22 -1.51 13.82
CA ARG A 124 -2.31 -0.78 12.95
C ARG A 124 -1.93 0.60 13.50
N ALA A 125 -2.81 1.25 14.22
CA ALA A 125 -2.63 2.59 14.76
C ALA A 125 -1.74 2.59 16.00
N PHE A 126 -1.98 1.66 16.94
CA PHE A 126 -1.45 1.64 18.30
C PHE A 126 -0.68 0.36 18.67
N GLY A 127 -0.80 -0.69 17.86
CA GLY A 127 -0.20 -2.00 18.13
C GLY A 127 -1.09 -2.91 18.98
N THR A 128 -0.85 -4.21 18.88
CA THR A 128 -1.69 -5.27 19.48
C THR A 128 -1.83 -5.14 20.99
N LYS A 129 -0.78 -4.73 21.71
CA LYS A 129 -0.82 -4.63 23.17
C LYS A 129 -1.87 -3.64 23.68
N ALA A 130 -2.00 -2.47 23.03
CA ALA A 130 -2.97 -1.44 23.39
C ALA A 130 -4.42 -1.90 23.10
N VAL A 131 -4.61 -2.66 22.03
CA VAL A 131 -5.92 -3.21 21.66
C VAL A 131 -6.34 -4.31 22.63
N LEU A 132 -5.45 -5.24 22.97
CA LEU A 132 -5.74 -6.33 23.90
C LEU A 132 -6.08 -5.85 25.31
N SER A 133 -5.63 -4.67 25.73
CA SER A 133 -6.02 -4.08 27.01
C SER A 133 -7.41 -3.45 27.01
N GLU A 134 -7.96 -3.13 25.84
CA GLU A 134 -9.21 -2.35 25.71
C GLU A 134 -10.38 -3.18 25.14
N PHE A 135 -10.10 -4.27 24.41
CA PHE A 135 -11.11 -5.19 23.86
C PHE A 135 -11.20 -6.49 24.66
N THR A 136 -12.43 -6.95 24.86
CA THR A 136 -12.74 -8.24 25.51
C THR A 136 -12.49 -9.42 24.59
N LYS A 137 -12.35 -10.63 25.15
CA LYS A 137 -12.21 -11.86 24.37
C LYS A 137 -13.37 -12.07 23.37
N LYS A 138 -14.59 -11.68 23.75
CA LYS A 138 -15.78 -11.76 22.89
C LYS A 138 -15.70 -10.76 21.73
N GLU A 139 -15.25 -9.54 21.96
CA GLU A 139 -15.08 -8.57 20.88
C GLU A 139 -13.94 -8.99 19.93
N LEU A 140 -12.88 -9.58 20.46
CA LEU A 140 -11.77 -10.10 19.64
C LEU A 140 -12.17 -11.34 18.82
N SER A 141 -13.17 -12.13 19.25
CA SER A 141 -13.65 -13.26 18.45
C SER A 141 -14.39 -12.81 17.19
N MET A 142 -14.99 -11.61 17.20
CA MET A 142 -15.65 -11.03 16.01
C MET A 142 -14.73 -10.97 14.79
N LEU A 143 -13.42 -10.77 14.98
CA LEU A 143 -12.43 -10.82 13.89
C LEU A 143 -12.45 -12.13 13.10
N LYS A 144 -12.79 -13.25 13.74
CA LYS A 144 -12.85 -14.55 13.07
C LYS A 144 -14.17 -14.77 12.34
N ASP A 145 -15.23 -14.16 12.86
CA ASP A 145 -16.59 -14.39 12.41
C ASP A 145 -16.96 -13.47 11.22
N THR A 146 -16.26 -12.34 11.07
CA THR A 146 -16.52 -11.41 9.96
C THR A 146 -15.88 -11.87 8.64
N SER A 147 -16.72 -11.98 7.59
CA SER A 147 -16.33 -12.44 6.25
C SER A 147 -15.19 -11.62 5.63
N PHE A 148 -15.24 -10.29 5.72
CA PHE A 148 -14.20 -9.44 5.12
C PHE A 148 -12.82 -9.66 5.76
N VAL A 149 -12.76 -10.04 7.05
CA VAL A 149 -11.48 -10.27 7.75
C VAL A 149 -10.85 -11.57 7.26
N GLN A 150 -11.66 -12.58 6.97
CA GLN A 150 -11.19 -13.85 6.37
C GLN A 150 -10.66 -13.63 4.96
N ASP A 151 -11.36 -12.83 4.15
CA ASP A 151 -10.91 -12.48 2.80
C ASP A 151 -9.58 -11.71 2.86
N TRP A 152 -9.49 -10.71 3.73
CA TRP A 152 -8.26 -9.94 3.94
C TRP A 152 -7.09 -10.81 4.44
N LEU A 153 -7.35 -11.74 5.37
CA LEU A 153 -6.34 -12.68 5.85
C LEU A 153 -5.85 -13.60 4.73
N THR A 154 -6.77 -14.07 3.89
CA THR A 154 -6.46 -14.92 2.73
C THR A 154 -5.59 -14.17 1.72
N GLU A 155 -6.00 -12.97 1.31
CA GLU A 155 -5.24 -12.13 0.38
C GLU A 155 -3.84 -11.78 0.93
N SER A 156 -3.75 -11.42 2.20
CA SER A 156 -2.47 -11.07 2.84
C SER A 156 -1.52 -12.27 2.94
N LEU A 157 -2.02 -13.47 3.26
CA LEU A 157 -1.25 -14.72 3.22
C LEU A 157 -0.75 -15.04 1.81
N GLN A 158 -1.62 -14.92 0.78
CA GLN A 158 -1.22 -15.15 -0.60
C GLN A 158 -0.14 -14.16 -1.05
N LYS A 159 -0.31 -12.88 -0.74
CA LYS A 159 0.67 -11.85 -1.04
C LYS A 159 1.99 -12.09 -0.33
N GLY A 160 1.97 -12.44 0.96
CA GLY A 160 3.17 -12.78 1.72
C GLY A 160 3.91 -14.00 1.16
N LYS A 161 3.19 -15.05 0.74
CA LYS A 161 3.80 -16.21 0.07
C LYS A 161 4.45 -15.83 -1.27
N LEU A 162 3.80 -14.96 -2.05
CA LEU A 162 4.35 -14.48 -3.32
C LEU A 162 5.59 -13.62 -3.11
N GLU A 163 5.56 -12.68 -2.16
CA GLU A 163 6.70 -11.84 -1.80
C GLU A 163 7.86 -12.70 -1.29
N GLY A 164 7.63 -13.61 -0.35
CA GLY A 164 8.67 -14.52 0.16
C GLY A 164 9.25 -15.44 -0.91
N LYS A 165 8.45 -15.93 -1.87
CA LYS A 165 8.95 -16.71 -3.00
C LYS A 165 9.81 -15.87 -3.96
N LEU A 166 9.45 -14.61 -4.17
CA LEU A 166 10.24 -13.70 -4.99
C LEU A 166 11.55 -13.31 -4.31
N GLU A 167 11.53 -13.01 -3.02
CA GLU A 167 12.72 -12.72 -2.21
C GLU A 167 13.65 -13.93 -2.15
N GLY A 168 13.16 -15.13 -1.85
CA GLY A 168 13.98 -16.34 -1.85
C GLY A 168 14.59 -16.67 -3.22
N LYS A 169 13.87 -16.39 -4.32
CA LYS A 169 14.42 -16.52 -5.68
C LYS A 169 15.50 -15.48 -5.98
N LEU A 170 15.35 -14.27 -5.48
CA LEU A 170 16.35 -13.19 -5.60
C LEU A 170 17.62 -13.52 -4.82
N GLU A 171 17.48 -13.92 -3.55
CA GLU A 171 18.59 -14.31 -2.68
C GLU A 171 19.35 -15.52 -3.24
N GLY A 172 18.63 -16.56 -3.70
CA GLY A 172 19.25 -17.72 -4.33
C GLY A 172 20.05 -17.37 -5.59
N LYS A 173 19.50 -16.50 -6.45
CA LYS A 173 20.23 -16.01 -7.64
C LYS A 173 21.46 -15.18 -7.27
N LEU A 174 21.33 -14.29 -6.29
CA LEU A 174 22.46 -13.49 -5.80
C LEU A 174 23.58 -14.37 -5.26
N SER A 175 23.24 -15.35 -4.44
CA SER A 175 24.19 -16.32 -3.87
C SER A 175 24.97 -17.05 -4.97
N VAL A 176 24.27 -17.58 -5.99
CA VAL A 176 24.91 -18.26 -7.13
C VAL A 176 25.81 -17.31 -7.92
N ILE A 177 25.37 -16.08 -8.19
CA ILE A 177 26.16 -15.07 -8.90
C ILE A 177 27.42 -14.71 -8.10
N GLU A 178 27.31 -14.54 -6.78
CA GLU A 178 28.45 -14.25 -5.91
C GLU A 178 29.46 -15.38 -5.89
N ILE A 179 29.02 -16.64 -5.81
CA ILE A 179 29.90 -17.82 -5.89
C ILE A 179 30.65 -17.83 -7.21
N ILE A 180 29.96 -17.66 -8.35
CA ILE A 180 30.59 -17.66 -9.67
C ILE A 180 31.59 -16.50 -9.79
N LEU A 181 31.23 -15.30 -9.34
CA LEU A 181 32.11 -14.14 -9.41
C LEU A 181 33.33 -14.29 -8.49
N GLN A 182 33.19 -14.90 -7.31
CA GLN A 182 34.31 -15.20 -6.42
C GLN A 182 35.25 -16.24 -7.02
N GLN A 183 34.71 -17.29 -7.66
CA GLN A 183 35.51 -18.29 -8.36
C GLN A 183 36.28 -17.67 -9.54
N LYS A 184 35.67 -16.75 -10.30
CA LYS A 184 36.30 -16.13 -11.47
C LYS A 184 37.27 -14.99 -11.13
N LEU A 185 36.95 -14.18 -10.12
CA LEU A 185 37.62 -12.89 -9.85
C LEU A 185 38.36 -12.87 -8.50
N GLY A 186 38.33 -13.97 -7.74
CA GLY A 186 38.83 -14.02 -6.37
C GLY A 186 37.94 -13.21 -5.40
N ALA A 187 38.51 -12.81 -4.27
CA ALA A 187 37.78 -12.10 -3.23
C ALA A 187 37.15 -10.79 -3.74
N LEU A 188 35.81 -10.74 -3.77
CA LEU A 188 35.06 -9.53 -4.11
C LEU A 188 35.13 -8.52 -2.96
N SER A 189 35.47 -7.26 -3.28
CA SER A 189 35.48 -6.18 -2.31
C SER A 189 34.09 -5.93 -1.68
N PRO A 190 34.01 -5.49 -0.40
CA PRO A 190 32.73 -5.24 0.28
C PRO A 190 31.82 -4.28 -0.49
N ARG A 191 32.41 -3.27 -1.15
CA ARG A 191 31.70 -2.30 -1.97
C ARG A 191 30.95 -2.95 -3.14
N LEU A 192 31.58 -3.91 -3.84
CA LEU A 192 30.96 -4.61 -4.96
C LEU A 192 29.82 -5.51 -4.49
N ARG A 193 29.99 -6.22 -3.36
CA ARG A 193 28.91 -7.03 -2.74
C ARG A 193 27.70 -6.18 -2.39
N SER A 194 27.90 -5.03 -1.75
CA SER A 194 26.80 -4.11 -1.44
C SER A 194 26.11 -3.53 -2.68
N GLN A 195 26.80 -3.43 -3.82
CA GLN A 195 26.18 -3.03 -5.08
C GLN A 195 25.38 -4.17 -5.73
N LEU A 196 25.86 -5.42 -5.62
CA LEU A 196 25.15 -6.62 -6.10
C LEU A 196 23.84 -6.84 -5.33
N GLN A 197 23.87 -6.73 -4.00
CA GLN A 197 22.68 -6.86 -3.14
C GLN A 197 21.58 -5.84 -3.42
N LYS A 198 21.92 -4.72 -4.09
CA LYS A 198 20.96 -3.67 -4.47
C LYS A 198 20.34 -3.88 -5.87
N LEU A 199 20.72 -4.95 -6.57
CA LEU A 199 20.17 -5.24 -7.89
C LEU A 199 18.79 -5.90 -7.79
N ASP A 200 17.87 -5.47 -8.65
CA ASP A 200 16.58 -6.13 -8.83
C ASP A 200 16.72 -7.41 -9.70
N ASN A 201 15.65 -8.22 -9.73
CA ASN A 201 15.64 -9.51 -10.43
C ASN A 201 16.00 -9.39 -11.92
N LYS A 202 15.56 -8.33 -12.60
CA LYS A 202 15.81 -8.14 -14.03
C LYS A 202 17.27 -7.81 -14.31
N LYS A 203 17.89 -7.02 -13.43
CA LYS A 203 19.33 -6.72 -13.52
C LYS A 203 20.16 -7.97 -13.21
N LEU A 204 19.76 -8.79 -12.24
CA LEU A 204 20.42 -10.06 -11.96
C LEU A 204 20.34 -11.02 -13.15
N ASP A 205 19.19 -11.12 -13.84
CA ASP A 205 19.07 -11.93 -15.05
C ASP A 205 20.01 -11.47 -16.16
N ARG A 206 20.14 -10.16 -16.35
CA ARG A 206 21.09 -9.59 -17.31
C ARG A 206 22.55 -9.84 -16.91
N LEU A 207 22.85 -9.78 -15.62
CA LEU A 207 24.17 -10.10 -15.10
C LEU A 207 24.52 -11.56 -15.38
N THR A 208 23.61 -12.49 -15.12
CA THR A 208 23.81 -13.94 -15.38
C THR A 208 24.25 -14.21 -16.81
N VAL A 209 23.59 -13.60 -17.81
CA VAL A 209 23.96 -13.74 -19.23
C VAL A 209 25.34 -13.15 -19.52
N LYS A 210 25.71 -12.08 -18.80
CA LYS A 210 26.99 -11.37 -18.98
C LYS A 210 28.13 -11.95 -18.16
N LEU A 211 27.89 -12.90 -17.25
CA LEU A 211 28.92 -13.48 -16.38
C LEU A 211 30.10 -14.06 -17.16
N GLN A 212 29.87 -14.65 -18.34
CA GLN A 212 30.94 -15.19 -19.18
C GLN A 212 31.91 -14.10 -19.66
N GLN A 213 31.40 -12.91 -19.94
CA GLN A 213 32.15 -11.76 -20.49
C GLN A 213 32.86 -10.94 -19.41
N ILE A 214 32.59 -11.20 -18.13
CA ILE A 214 33.25 -10.52 -17.01
C ILE A 214 34.50 -11.30 -16.64
N THR A 215 35.67 -10.73 -16.95
CA THR A 215 36.99 -11.34 -16.70
C THR A 215 37.79 -10.65 -15.60
N SER A 216 37.42 -9.43 -15.23
CA SER A 216 38.07 -8.66 -14.15
C SER A 216 37.06 -7.94 -13.26
N GLN A 217 37.49 -7.55 -12.06
CA GLN A 217 36.68 -6.70 -11.18
C GLN A 217 36.37 -5.32 -11.80
N LYS A 218 37.24 -4.82 -12.70
CA LYS A 218 37.01 -3.58 -13.45
C LYS A 218 35.85 -3.72 -14.44
N ASP A 219 35.71 -4.88 -15.08
CA ASP A 219 34.60 -5.18 -16.00
C ASP A 219 33.26 -5.26 -15.25
N LEU A 220 33.25 -5.92 -14.08
CA LEU A 220 32.08 -5.98 -13.20
C LEU A 220 31.67 -4.57 -12.74
N GLN A 221 32.65 -3.74 -12.37
CA GLN A 221 32.38 -2.37 -11.93
C GLN A 221 31.87 -1.49 -13.09
N ALA A 222 32.41 -1.66 -14.30
CA ALA A 222 31.92 -0.98 -15.50
C ALA A 222 30.49 -1.42 -15.84
N TRP A 223 30.17 -2.71 -15.70
CA TRP A 223 28.81 -3.22 -15.90
C TRP A 223 27.84 -2.69 -14.84
N LEU A 224 28.22 -2.64 -13.56
CA LEU A 224 27.38 -2.07 -12.51
C LEU A 224 27.12 -0.56 -12.71
N LYS A 225 28.06 0.18 -13.32
CA LYS A 225 27.90 1.60 -13.66
C LYS A 225 27.07 1.84 -14.93
N ASN A 226 27.27 1.03 -15.99
CA ASN A 226 26.73 1.29 -17.32
C ASN A 226 25.58 0.35 -17.74
N GLY A 227 25.56 -0.89 -17.21
CA GLY A 227 24.65 -1.98 -17.58
C GLY A 227 23.26 -1.91 -16.94
N ALA A 228 23.04 -1.01 -15.99
CA ALA A 228 21.73 -0.80 -15.37
C ALA A 228 20.70 -0.11 -16.30
N SER A 229 21.12 0.40 -17.47
CA SER A 229 20.31 1.33 -18.29
C SER A 229 19.97 0.86 -19.71
N ARG A 230 20.57 -0.22 -20.24
CA ARG A 230 20.28 -0.66 -21.63
C ARG A 230 19.16 -1.70 -21.68
N HIS A 231 17.94 -1.24 -21.96
CA HIS A 231 16.91 -2.05 -22.59
C HIS A 231 17.43 -2.48 -23.97
N VAL A 232 17.64 -3.78 -24.18
CA VAL A 232 17.73 -4.32 -25.54
C VAL A 232 16.29 -4.65 -25.93
N SER A 233 15.68 -3.76 -26.70
CA SER A 233 14.51 -4.06 -27.50
C SER A 233 14.91 -5.06 -28.57
N ARG A 234 14.26 -6.21 -28.58
CA ARG A 234 14.02 -7.03 -29.77
C ARG A 234 12.61 -7.59 -29.64
#